data_AF-A0AAD5VDL0-F1
#
_entry.id   AF-A0AAD5VDL0-F1
#
_cell.length_a   1.000
_cell.length_b   1.000
_cell.length_c   1.000
_cell.angle_alpha   90.00
_cell.angle_beta   90.00
_cell.angle_gamma   90.00
#
_symmetry.space_group_name_H-M   'P 1'
#
loop_
_entity.id
_entity.type
_entity.pdbx_description
1 polymer ?
#
loop_
_entity_poly.entity_id
_entity_poly.type
_entity_poly.pdbx_seq_one_letter_code
_entity_poly.pdbx_strand_id
1 'polypeptide(L)'
;MMDPSRIYPESFHPQATRMDPTNKRHAKQGSRTKTPVKYFLIDFGISVKFSPDDKNPSALPIRGGDKSVPEMQDCTGPLNPFPTDVYYLGNMIREDILRDTYGAEFMIPLMNEMVQDDPSKRPTIDDVVTRFEEIRRSLGWWKLRSRIVLKAEDEVFGVRTLRDVSHIFYTIGDILLRRKAIPVPE
;
A
#
# COMPACT_ATOMS: atom_id res chain seq x y z
N MET A 1 -8.28 -2.06 -4.43
CA MET A 1 -9.41 -1.11 -4.62
C MET A 1 -9.81 -0.50 -3.28
N MET A 2 -10.47 0.67 -3.24
CA MET A 2 -11.00 1.25 -1.99
C MET A 2 -12.50 1.50 -2.11
N ASP A 3 -13.25 1.43 -1.01
CA ASP A 3 -14.63 1.91 -0.95
C ASP A 3 -14.64 3.45 -0.96
N PRO A 4 -15.21 4.10 -1.99
CA PRO A 4 -15.18 5.54 -2.12
C PRO A 4 -16.38 6.25 -1.47
N SER A 5 -17.40 5.52 -1.02
CA SER A 5 -18.72 6.07 -0.64
C SER A 5 -18.64 7.24 0.33
N ARG A 6 -17.75 7.15 1.34
CA ARG A 6 -17.57 8.21 2.34
C ARG A 6 -16.63 9.32 1.87
N ILE A 7 -15.53 9.00 1.19
CA ILE A 7 -14.50 9.99 0.81
C ILE A 7 -14.90 10.82 -0.41
N TYR A 8 -15.76 10.28 -1.27
CA TYR A 8 -16.38 10.93 -2.43
C TYR A 8 -17.92 10.85 -2.31
N PRO A 9 -18.55 11.72 -1.51
CA PRO A 9 -20.00 11.67 -1.29
C PRO A 9 -20.81 11.93 -2.57
N GLU A 10 -20.23 12.68 -3.51
CA GLU A 10 -20.83 12.99 -4.82
C GLU A 10 -20.28 12.07 -5.94
N SER A 11 -19.57 10.99 -5.56
CA SER A 11 -18.83 10.11 -6.47
C SER A 11 -17.73 10.85 -7.27
N PHE A 12 -17.13 10.15 -8.22
CA PHE A 12 -16.06 10.64 -9.09
C PHE A 12 -16.15 9.99 -10.48
N HIS A 13 -15.50 10.58 -11.48
CA HIS A 13 -15.46 10.03 -12.82
C HIS A 13 -14.60 8.74 -12.89
N PRO A 14 -15.08 7.64 -13.49
CA PRO A 14 -14.41 6.34 -13.42
C PRO A 14 -13.02 6.32 -14.07
N GLN A 15 -12.79 7.14 -15.11
CA GLN A 15 -11.47 7.25 -15.77
C GLN A 15 -10.64 8.45 -15.28
N ALA A 16 -11.28 9.42 -14.62
CA ALA A 16 -10.66 10.68 -14.22
C ALA A 16 -10.98 10.94 -12.74
N THR A 17 -10.36 10.16 -11.85
CA THR A 17 -10.77 10.05 -10.44
C THR A 17 -10.66 11.35 -9.61
N ARG A 18 -10.07 12.41 -10.18
CA ARG A 18 -10.04 13.77 -9.62
C ARG A 18 -11.22 14.64 -10.05
N MET A 19 -12.09 14.14 -10.92
CA MET A 19 -13.21 14.88 -11.52
C MET A 19 -14.54 14.30 -11.05
N ASP A 20 -15.57 15.15 -11.04
CA ASP A 20 -16.95 14.77 -10.73
C ASP A 20 -17.51 13.79 -11.78
N PRO A 21 -18.65 13.11 -11.53
CA PRO A 21 -19.21 12.14 -12.48
C PRO A 21 -19.47 12.70 -13.89
N THR A 22 -19.67 14.02 -14.02
CA THR A 22 -19.88 14.67 -15.32
C THR A 22 -18.58 15.10 -16.03
N ASN A 23 -17.42 14.93 -15.37
CA ASN A 23 -16.10 15.34 -15.86
C ASN A 23 -15.97 16.84 -16.16
N LYS A 24 -16.73 17.69 -15.46
CA LYS A 24 -16.75 19.15 -15.67
C LYS A 24 -16.05 19.91 -14.55
N ARG A 25 -15.94 19.32 -13.36
CA ARG A 25 -15.39 19.97 -12.16
C ARG A 25 -14.55 18.98 -11.36
N HIS A 26 -13.73 19.50 -10.46
CA HIS A 26 -13.05 18.63 -9.49
C HIS A 26 -14.05 17.97 -8.55
N ALA A 27 -13.89 16.67 -8.33
CA ALA A 27 -14.72 15.93 -7.37
C ALA A 27 -14.45 16.45 -5.96
N LYS A 28 -15.51 16.60 -5.17
CA LYS A 28 -15.41 16.93 -3.76
C LYS A 28 -14.86 15.71 -3.01
N GLN A 29 -13.64 15.83 -2.49
CA GLN A 29 -12.94 14.74 -1.83
C GLN A 29 -12.61 15.10 -0.36
N GLY A 30 -12.91 14.18 0.56
CA GLY A 30 -12.42 14.23 1.93
C GLY A 30 -10.95 13.77 2.05
N SER A 31 -10.27 14.07 3.16
CA SER A 31 -8.97 13.44 3.42
C SER A 31 -9.16 12.10 4.13
N ARG A 32 -8.21 11.16 3.94
CA ARG A 32 -8.26 9.84 4.59
C ARG A 32 -8.15 9.92 6.12
N THR A 33 -7.56 10.99 6.66
CA THR A 33 -7.53 11.28 8.11
C THR A 33 -8.91 11.65 8.65
N LYS A 34 -9.70 12.40 7.87
CA LYS A 34 -11.05 12.83 8.24
C LYS A 34 -12.10 11.75 7.96
N THR A 35 -11.88 11.00 6.89
CA THR A 35 -12.81 10.01 6.36
C THR A 35 -12.01 8.76 6.02
N PRO A 36 -11.73 7.89 7.02
CA PRO A 36 -11.02 6.64 6.76
C PRO A 36 -11.79 5.77 5.78
N VAL A 37 -11.04 5.11 4.89
CA VAL A 37 -11.58 4.27 3.82
C VAL A 37 -11.12 2.83 3.98
N LYS A 38 -11.97 1.88 3.58
CA LYS A 38 -11.64 0.46 3.58
C LYS A 38 -11.03 0.08 2.24
N TYR A 39 -9.90 -0.64 2.30
CA TYR A 39 -9.22 -1.17 1.12
C TYR A 39 -9.51 -2.66 0.98
N PHE A 40 -9.61 -3.11 -0.28
CA PHE A 40 -9.88 -4.49 -0.64
C PHE A 40 -8.85 -4.97 -1.67
N LEU A 41 -8.35 -6.19 -1.46
CA LEU A 41 -7.74 -6.97 -2.53
C LEU A 41 -8.83 -7.35 -3.52
N ILE A 42 -8.53 -7.18 -4.80
CA ILE A 42 -9.45 -7.44 -5.90
C ILE A 42 -8.71 -8.22 -6.98
N ASP A 43 -9.44 -8.62 -8.00
CA ASP A 43 -8.91 -9.32 -9.18
C ASP A 43 -8.27 -10.66 -8.84
N PHE A 44 -9.13 -11.62 -8.48
CA PHE A 44 -8.74 -12.99 -8.16
C PHE A 44 -8.73 -13.89 -9.41
N GLY A 45 -8.61 -13.32 -10.62
CA GLY A 45 -8.71 -14.06 -11.88
C GLY A 45 -7.64 -15.14 -12.07
N ILE A 46 -6.51 -15.03 -11.36
CA ILE A 46 -5.39 -15.99 -11.37
C ILE A 46 -5.18 -16.68 -10.01
N SER A 47 -6.13 -16.52 -9.08
CA SER A 47 -6.00 -17.10 -7.73
C SER A 47 -6.40 -18.56 -7.70
N VAL A 48 -5.73 -19.32 -6.84
CA VAL A 48 -6.07 -20.73 -6.54
C VAL A 48 -6.52 -20.82 -5.09
N LYS A 49 -7.61 -21.55 -4.84
CA LYS A 49 -8.14 -21.78 -3.50
C LYS A 49 -7.67 -23.12 -2.97
N PHE A 50 -6.96 -23.10 -1.85
CA PHE A 50 -6.52 -24.30 -1.13
C PHE A 50 -7.42 -24.58 0.08
N SER A 51 -7.33 -25.81 0.60
CA SER A 51 -7.95 -26.15 1.87
C SER A 51 -7.24 -25.42 3.01
N PRO A 52 -7.95 -24.95 4.06
CA PRO A 52 -7.31 -24.37 5.24
C PRO A 52 -6.33 -25.31 5.95
N ASP A 53 -6.50 -26.63 5.78
CA ASP A 53 -5.64 -27.66 6.38
C ASP A 53 -4.37 -27.95 5.55
N ASP A 54 -4.27 -27.41 4.33
CA ASP A 54 -3.13 -27.62 3.45
C ASP A 54 -1.99 -26.65 3.80
N LYS A 55 -0.98 -27.17 4.52
CA LYS A 55 0.16 -26.37 4.99
C LYS A 55 1.24 -26.18 3.94
N ASN A 56 1.24 -26.95 2.85
CA ASN A 56 2.24 -26.83 1.80
C ASN A 56 1.60 -27.08 0.44
N PRO A 57 0.71 -26.16 0.02
CA PRO A 57 0.01 -26.32 -1.23
C PRO A 57 0.97 -26.27 -2.41
N SER A 58 0.56 -26.90 -3.50
CA SER A 58 1.31 -26.89 -4.74
C SER A 58 0.37 -26.62 -5.90
N ALA A 59 0.70 -25.64 -6.72
CA ALA A 59 -0.07 -25.29 -7.92
C ALA A 59 0.86 -25.00 -9.08
N LEU A 60 0.36 -25.21 -10.30
CA LEU A 60 1.04 -24.77 -11.50
C LEU A 60 1.09 -23.23 -11.49
N PRO A 61 2.26 -22.62 -11.67
CA PRO A 61 2.38 -21.17 -11.64
C PRO A 61 1.65 -20.55 -12.83
N ILE A 62 0.82 -19.55 -12.54
CA ILE A 62 0.24 -18.66 -13.55
C ILE A 62 1.02 -17.35 -13.49
N ARG A 63 1.67 -16.98 -14.59
CA ARG A 63 2.45 -15.73 -14.66
C ARG A 63 1.51 -14.53 -14.69
N GLY A 64 1.57 -13.72 -13.64
CA GLY A 64 0.85 -12.46 -13.51
C GLY A 64 1.53 -11.27 -14.20
N GLY A 65 1.13 -10.06 -13.80
CA GLY A 65 1.68 -8.81 -14.34
C GLY A 65 3.12 -8.54 -13.90
N ASP A 66 3.47 -8.90 -12.67
CA ASP A 66 4.85 -8.82 -12.18
C ASP A 66 5.63 -10.08 -12.62
N LYS A 67 6.66 -9.82 -13.43
CA LYS A 67 7.52 -10.82 -14.05
C LYS A 67 8.90 -10.91 -13.39
N SER A 68 9.11 -10.28 -12.23
CA SER A 68 10.40 -10.24 -11.55
C SER A 68 10.64 -11.41 -10.58
N VAL A 69 9.60 -12.19 -10.27
CA VAL A 69 9.68 -13.34 -9.37
C VAL A 69 10.74 -14.35 -9.85
N PRO A 70 11.78 -14.64 -9.06
CA PRO A 70 12.90 -15.48 -9.48
C PRO A 70 12.49 -16.94 -9.74
N GLU A 71 11.73 -17.55 -8.84
CA GLU A 71 11.34 -18.95 -8.96
C GLU A 71 10.41 -19.21 -10.15
N MET A 72 9.78 -18.18 -10.71
CA MET A 72 8.90 -18.28 -11.88
C MET A 72 9.63 -18.15 -13.22
N GLN A 73 10.91 -17.77 -13.26
CA GLN A 73 11.66 -17.63 -14.51
C GLN A 73 11.90 -18.97 -15.20
N ASP A 74 12.42 -19.95 -14.45
CA ASP A 74 12.82 -21.27 -14.95
C ASP A 74 11.91 -22.40 -14.44
N CYS A 75 10.70 -22.04 -13.98
CA CYS A 75 9.80 -23.02 -13.39
C CYS A 75 9.24 -23.99 -14.45
N THR A 76 9.48 -25.28 -14.23
CA THR A 76 8.94 -26.36 -15.07
C THR A 76 7.88 -27.20 -14.36
N GLY A 77 7.60 -26.94 -13.08
CA GLY A 77 6.71 -27.75 -12.25
C GLY A 77 5.85 -26.96 -11.26
N PRO A 78 5.01 -27.66 -10.48
CA PRO A 78 4.21 -27.03 -9.43
C PRO A 78 5.08 -26.39 -8.34
N LEU A 79 4.64 -25.22 -7.83
CA LEU A 79 5.30 -24.50 -6.73
C LEU A 79 4.31 -24.15 -5.63
N ASN A 80 4.83 -23.90 -4.43
CA ASN A 80 4.03 -23.34 -3.35
C ASN A 80 3.85 -21.83 -3.60
N PRO A 81 2.62 -21.34 -3.80
CA PRO A 81 2.39 -19.94 -4.15
C PRO A 81 2.52 -18.98 -2.98
N PHE A 82 2.47 -19.44 -1.72
CA PHE A 82 2.43 -18.52 -0.57
C PHE A 82 3.69 -17.64 -0.43
N PRO A 83 4.93 -18.17 -0.54
CA PRO A 83 6.11 -17.32 -0.55
C PRO A 83 6.17 -16.41 -1.79
N THR A 84 5.55 -16.81 -2.90
CA THR A 84 5.46 -15.99 -4.10
C THR A 84 4.51 -14.81 -3.90
N ASP A 85 3.37 -15.01 -3.25
CA ASP A 85 2.44 -13.93 -2.88
C ASP A 85 3.10 -12.92 -1.92
N VAL A 86 3.92 -13.40 -0.98
CA VAL A 86 4.73 -12.53 -0.11
C VAL A 86 5.72 -11.69 -0.93
N TYR A 87 6.39 -12.29 -1.91
CA TYR A 87 7.27 -11.55 -2.82
C TYR A 87 6.48 -10.48 -3.59
N TYR A 88 5.35 -10.83 -4.20
CA TYR A 88 4.55 -9.88 -4.96
C TYR A 88 4.10 -8.69 -4.12
N LEU A 89 3.63 -8.94 -2.89
CA LEU A 89 3.22 -7.88 -1.98
C LEU A 89 4.41 -6.97 -1.61
N GLY A 90 5.54 -7.57 -1.27
CA GLY A 90 6.76 -6.83 -0.92
C GLY A 90 7.30 -6.02 -2.08
N ASN A 91 7.30 -6.59 -3.28
CA ASN A 91 7.80 -5.95 -4.49
C ASN A 91 6.88 -4.81 -4.95
N MET A 92 5.55 -4.99 -4.86
CA MET A 92 4.57 -3.93 -5.12
C MET A 92 4.82 -2.72 -4.21
N ILE A 93 5.00 -2.93 -2.89
CA ILE A 93 5.31 -1.83 -1.97
C ILE A 93 6.67 -1.21 -2.30
N ARG A 94 7.68 -2.03 -2.64
CA ARG A 94 9.03 -1.55 -2.99
C ARG A 94 9.00 -0.65 -4.23
N GLU A 95 8.39 -1.10 -5.31
CA GLU A 95 8.39 -0.40 -6.60
C GLU A 95 7.36 0.74 -6.65
N ASP A 96 6.13 0.51 -6.18
CA ASP A 96 5.03 1.48 -6.37
C ASP A 96 4.95 2.51 -5.24
N ILE A 97 5.55 2.24 -4.08
CA ILE A 97 5.53 3.14 -2.93
C ILE A 97 6.93 3.64 -2.60
N LEU A 98 7.87 2.75 -2.27
CA LEU A 98 9.17 3.15 -1.70
C LEU A 98 10.12 3.80 -2.72
N ARG A 99 10.07 3.36 -3.98
CA ARG A 99 10.98 3.84 -5.03
C ARG A 99 10.92 5.35 -5.22
N ASP A 100 9.72 5.92 -5.26
CA ASP A 100 9.48 7.31 -5.63
C ASP A 100 8.95 8.17 -4.48
N THR A 101 9.08 7.70 -3.23
CA THR A 101 8.68 8.47 -2.04
C THR A 101 9.80 8.61 -1.01
N TYR A 102 9.70 9.67 -0.21
CA TYR A 102 10.36 9.83 1.07
C TYR A 102 9.36 9.71 2.22
N GLY A 103 9.86 9.33 3.39
CA GLY A 103 9.08 9.23 4.62
C GLY A 103 8.57 7.81 4.92
N ALA A 104 8.70 6.88 3.98
CA ALA A 104 8.26 5.49 4.08
C ALA A 104 9.42 4.50 4.32
N GLU A 105 10.63 4.99 4.55
CA GLU A 105 11.88 4.21 4.60
C GLU A 105 11.90 3.18 5.74
N PHE A 106 11.08 3.38 6.77
CA PHE A 106 10.92 2.44 7.89
C PHE A 106 10.41 1.06 7.44
N MET A 107 9.79 0.96 6.26
CA MET A 107 9.33 -0.33 5.70
C MET A 107 10.42 -1.08 4.94
N ILE A 108 11.52 -0.41 4.53
CA ILE A 108 12.56 -0.99 3.68
C ILE A 108 13.10 -2.32 4.23
N PRO A 109 13.45 -2.46 5.52
CA PRO A 109 13.98 -3.72 6.04
C PRO A 109 13.02 -4.90 5.82
N LEU A 110 11.74 -4.72 6.14
CA LEU A 110 10.72 -5.76 5.97
C LEU A 110 10.49 -6.09 4.49
N MET A 111 10.44 -5.07 3.61
CA MET A 111 10.26 -5.32 2.17
C MET A 111 11.43 -6.11 1.59
N ASN A 112 12.67 -5.83 2.02
CA ASN A 112 13.87 -6.55 1.58
C ASN A 112 13.87 -8.03 2.01
N GLU A 113 13.23 -8.36 3.13
CA GLU A 113 13.03 -9.75 3.57
C GLU A 113 11.94 -10.45 2.76
N MET A 114 10.86 -9.75 2.40
CA MET A 114 9.76 -10.30 1.60
C MET A 114 10.18 -10.60 0.15
N VAL A 115 11.11 -9.82 -0.41
CA VAL A 115 11.57 -9.94 -1.80
C VAL A 115 12.88 -10.72 -1.97
N GLN A 116 13.22 -11.58 -1.01
CA GLN A 116 14.40 -12.46 -1.14
C GLN A 116 14.27 -13.38 -2.35
N ASP A 117 15.38 -13.60 -3.06
CA ASP A 117 15.36 -14.46 -4.25
C ASP A 117 15.00 -15.91 -3.91
N ASP A 118 15.55 -16.40 -2.80
CA ASP A 118 15.24 -17.73 -2.25
C ASP A 118 13.87 -17.70 -1.54
N PRO A 119 12.84 -18.41 -2.04
CA PRO A 119 11.51 -18.41 -1.45
C PRO A 119 11.50 -18.93 -0.01
N SER A 120 12.45 -19.79 0.37
CA SER A 120 12.52 -20.36 1.73
C SER A 120 13.03 -19.36 2.77
N LYS A 121 13.65 -18.26 2.34
CA LYS A 121 14.15 -17.19 3.22
C LYS A 121 13.12 -16.08 3.45
N ARG A 122 12.00 -16.11 2.72
CA ARG A 122 10.93 -15.12 2.88
C ARG A 122 10.15 -15.40 4.17
N PRO A 123 9.74 -14.36 4.90
CA PRO A 123 8.85 -14.53 6.06
C PRO A 123 7.48 -15.06 5.63
N THR A 124 6.78 -15.75 6.53
CA THR A 124 5.37 -16.09 6.30
C THR A 124 4.50 -14.83 6.35
N ILE A 125 3.29 -14.88 5.81
CA ILE A 125 2.41 -13.69 5.86
C ILE A 125 2.05 -13.30 7.31
N ASP A 126 1.96 -14.26 8.23
CA ASP A 126 1.73 -14.00 9.65
C ASP A 126 2.93 -13.30 10.30
N ASP A 127 4.16 -13.70 9.95
CA ASP A 127 5.38 -13.01 10.36
C ASP A 127 5.41 -11.58 9.82
N VAL A 128 5.04 -11.38 8.54
CA VAL A 128 4.97 -10.05 7.92
C VAL A 128 4.00 -9.14 8.65
N VAL A 129 2.79 -9.63 8.95
CA VAL A 129 1.78 -8.86 9.70
C VAL A 129 2.29 -8.50 11.09
N THR A 130 2.92 -9.45 11.79
CA THR A 130 3.48 -9.23 13.12
C THR A 130 4.61 -8.19 13.09
N ARG A 131 5.59 -8.35 12.20
CA ARG A 131 6.73 -7.42 12.04
C ARG A 131 6.25 -6.03 11.62
N PHE A 132 5.28 -5.94 10.73
CA PHE A 132 4.72 -4.66 10.31
C PHE A 132 4.02 -3.94 11.49
N GLU A 133 3.29 -4.67 12.32
CA GLU A 133 2.67 -4.12 13.51
C GLU A 133 3.70 -3.62 14.52
N GLU A 134 4.80 -4.36 14.72
CA GLU A 134 5.93 -3.93 15.56
C GLU A 134 6.58 -2.65 15.03
N ILE A 135 6.90 -2.61 13.72
CA ILE A 135 7.42 -1.42 13.06
C ILE A 135 6.46 -0.25 13.27
N ARG A 136 5.17 -0.43 13.01
CA ARG A 136 4.15 0.61 13.17
C ARG A 136 4.08 1.14 14.60
N ARG A 137 4.16 0.27 15.60
CA ARG A 137 4.17 0.64 17.04
C ARG A 137 5.43 1.37 17.45
N SER A 138 6.56 1.09 16.79
CA SER A 138 7.82 1.80 17.03
C SER A 138 7.82 3.25 16.52
N LEU A 139 6.91 3.60 15.61
CA LEU A 139 6.85 4.93 15.03
C LEU A 139 6.31 5.97 16.03
N GLY A 140 7.06 7.05 16.19
CA GLY A 140 6.64 8.20 17.00
C GLY A 140 5.36 8.87 16.49
N TRP A 141 4.64 9.53 17.39
CA TRP A 141 3.35 10.19 17.11
C TRP A 141 3.41 11.22 15.97
N TRP A 142 4.53 11.95 15.85
CA TRP A 142 4.77 12.89 14.75
C TRP A 142 5.08 12.17 13.43
N LYS A 143 5.82 11.05 13.48
CA LYS A 143 6.12 10.25 12.29
C LYS A 143 4.84 9.66 11.69
N LEU A 144 3.91 9.20 12.52
CA LEU A 144 2.58 8.73 12.07
C LEU A 144 1.70 9.82 11.45
N ARG A 145 2.01 11.11 11.70
CA ARG A 145 1.36 12.26 11.07
C ARG A 145 2.20 12.88 9.96
N SER A 146 3.40 12.37 9.71
CA SER A 146 4.28 12.92 8.70
C SER A 146 3.74 12.61 7.30
N ARG A 147 4.07 13.49 6.36
CA ARG A 147 3.69 13.33 4.96
C ARG A 147 4.61 12.30 4.30
N ILE A 148 4.03 11.46 3.44
CA ILE A 148 4.81 10.73 2.44
C ILE A 148 5.04 11.71 1.27
N VAL A 149 6.30 12.02 1.00
CA VAL A 149 6.68 13.04 0.01
C VAL A 149 7.06 12.36 -1.29
N LEU A 150 6.44 12.72 -2.41
CA LEU A 150 6.86 12.19 -3.71
C LEU A 150 8.17 12.85 -4.13
N LYS A 151 9.12 12.08 -4.68
CA LYS A 151 10.40 12.60 -5.17
C LYS A 151 10.23 13.65 -6.28
N ALA A 152 9.19 13.49 -7.10
CA ALA A 152 8.81 14.46 -8.13
C ALA A 152 8.47 15.86 -7.57
N GLU A 153 8.23 16.02 -6.27
CA GLU A 153 8.04 17.35 -5.67
C GLU A 153 9.31 18.20 -5.63
N ASP A 154 10.49 17.56 -5.69
CA ASP A 154 11.77 18.26 -5.73
C ASP A 154 12.06 18.80 -7.15
N GLU A 155 11.34 18.35 -8.18
CA GLU A 155 11.51 18.80 -9.58
C GLU A 155 11.02 20.24 -9.80
N VAL A 156 10.07 20.71 -8.99
CA VAL A 156 9.47 22.04 -9.13
C VAL A 156 9.78 22.88 -7.89
N PHE A 157 10.55 23.95 -8.11
CA PHE A 157 11.00 24.83 -7.03
C PHE A 157 9.84 25.31 -6.14
N GLY A 158 9.98 25.09 -4.83
CA GLY A 158 9.03 25.54 -3.81
C GLY A 158 7.79 24.67 -3.60
N VAL A 159 7.48 23.71 -4.46
CA VAL A 159 6.28 22.85 -4.31
C VAL A 159 6.31 22.06 -3.01
N ARG A 160 7.45 21.42 -2.71
CA ARG A 160 7.64 20.69 -1.46
C ARG A 160 7.41 21.57 -0.23
N THR A 161 8.07 22.73 -0.17
CA THR A 161 7.95 23.67 0.95
C THR A 161 6.50 24.11 1.17
N LEU A 162 5.79 24.48 0.10
CA LEU A 162 4.38 24.87 0.18
C LEU A 162 3.50 23.73 0.71
N ARG A 163 3.72 22.50 0.24
CA ARG A 163 2.97 21.32 0.71
C ARG A 163 3.30 20.97 2.15
N ASP A 164 4.55 21.11 2.57
CA ASP A 164 4.97 20.87 3.96
C ASP A 164 4.30 21.88 4.91
N VAL A 165 4.31 23.16 4.57
CA VAL A 165 3.61 24.20 5.34
C VAL A 165 2.11 23.93 5.39
N SER A 166 1.48 23.62 4.25
CA SER A 166 0.05 23.29 4.20
C SER A 166 -0.28 22.06 5.07
N HIS A 167 0.58 21.04 5.03
CA HIS A 167 0.44 19.82 5.83
C HIS A 167 0.50 20.09 7.34
N ILE A 168 1.35 21.01 7.79
CA ILE A 168 1.40 21.43 9.21
C ILE A 168 0.05 21.99 9.65
N PHE A 169 -0.56 22.89 8.85
CA PHE A 169 -1.87 23.45 9.17
C PHE A 169 -2.97 22.38 9.23
N TYR A 170 -3.00 21.44 8.27
CA TYR A 170 -3.93 20.31 8.32
C TYR A 170 -3.72 19.44 9.56
N THR A 171 -2.46 19.15 9.89
CA THR A 171 -2.08 18.33 11.04
C THR A 171 -2.51 18.98 12.35
N ILE A 172 -2.29 20.28 12.52
CA ILE A 172 -2.75 21.04 13.70
C ILE A 172 -4.28 20.96 13.82
N GLY A 173 -5.01 21.16 12.72
CA GLY A 173 -6.46 21.02 12.70
C GLY A 173 -6.95 19.63 13.13
N ASP A 174 -6.29 18.58 12.64
CA ASP A 174 -6.61 17.20 13.01
C ASP A 174 -6.29 16.90 14.49
N ILE A 175 -5.22 17.48 15.03
CA ILE A 175 -4.86 17.38 16.47
C ILE A 175 -5.90 18.08 17.35
N LEU A 176 -6.30 19.30 17.01
CA LEU A 176 -7.30 20.07 17.77
C LEU A 176 -8.66 19.36 17.78
N LEU A 177 -9.02 18.70 16.66
CA LEU A 177 -10.21 17.86 16.54
C LEU A 177 -10.04 16.45 17.12
N ARG A 178 -8.92 16.17 17.81
CA ARG A 178 -8.59 14.89 18.45
C ARG A 178 -8.66 13.69 17.50
N ARG A 179 -8.37 13.90 16.21
CA ARG A 179 -8.30 12.81 15.24
C ARG A 179 -7.07 11.95 15.48
N LYS A 180 -7.28 10.63 15.36
CA LYS A 180 -6.21 9.64 15.48
C LYS A 180 -5.20 9.82 14.35
N ALA A 181 -3.92 9.58 14.64
CA ALA A 181 -2.85 9.59 13.64
C ALA A 181 -3.12 8.57 12.53
N ILE A 182 -3.57 7.40 12.97
CA ILE A 182 -3.99 6.28 12.14
C ILE A 182 -5.51 6.19 12.29
N PRO A 183 -6.28 6.77 11.35
CA PRO A 183 -7.73 6.68 11.37
C PRO A 183 -8.12 5.24 11.01
N VAL A 184 -9.14 4.70 11.69
CA VAL A 184 -9.65 3.34 11.42
C VAL A 184 -11.03 3.50 10.80
N PRO A 185 -11.32 2.83 9.67
CA PRO A 185 -12.67 2.81 9.10
C PRO A 185 -13.66 2.22 10.11
N GLU A 186 -14.84 2.83 10.22
CA GLU A 186 -15.96 2.28 10.98
C GLU A 186 -16.58 1.06 10.29
#